data_AF-A0A0R3E759-F1
#
_entry.id   AF-A0A0R3E759-F1
#
_cell.length_a   1.000
_cell.length_b   1.000
_cell.length_c   1.000
_cell.angle_alpha   90.00
_cell.angle_beta   90.00
_cell.angle_gamma   90.00
#
_symmetry.space_group_name_H-M   'P 1'
#
loop_
_entity.id
_entity.type
_entity.pdbx_description
1 polymer ?
#
loop_
_entity_poly.entity_id
_entity_poly.type
_entity_poly.pdbx_seq_one_letter_code
_entity_poly.pdbx_strand_id
1 'polypeptide(L)' 'MPTERLSMRHIREVLRLHYSVGMSQRTIARSLGLAQGTVCKYLNMARRAGLTWPLPPELNDEVRL' A
#
# COMPACT_ATOMS: atom_id res chain seq x y z
N MET A 1 -22.98 1.05 5.26
CA MET A 1 -22.06 1.36 4.15
C MET A 1 -21.08 0.20 4.07
N PRO A 2 -21.01 -0.57 2.97
CA PRO A 2 -20.05 -1.67 2.87
C PRO A 2 -18.66 -1.05 3.00
N THR A 3 -17.89 -1.47 4.00
CA THR A 3 -16.52 -1.01 4.22
C THR A 3 -15.77 -1.15 2.91
N GLU A 4 -15.53 -0.01 2.27
CA GLU A 4 -14.91 0.06 0.95
C GLU A 4 -13.63 -0.74 1.02
N ARG A 5 -13.62 -1.90 0.35
CA ARG A 5 -12.50 -2.82 0.34
C ARG A 5 -11.34 -2.07 -0.30
N LEU A 6 -10.53 -1.42 0.52
CA LEU A 6 -9.26 -0.84 0.14
C LEU A 6 -8.36 -2.01 -0.27
N SER A 7 -8.46 -2.39 -1.54
CA SER A 7 -7.92 -3.64 -2.06
C SER A 7 -6.42 -3.77 -1.75
N MET A 8 -5.95 -4.99 -1.45
CA MET A 8 -4.53 -5.31 -1.31
C MET A 8 -3.70 -4.82 -2.50
N ARG A 9 -4.34 -4.68 -3.67
CA ARG A 9 -3.80 -4.02 -4.87
C ARG A 9 -3.30 -2.59 -4.61
N HIS A 10 -4.02 -1.75 -3.87
CA HIS A 10 -3.56 -0.39 -3.55
C HIS A 10 -2.35 -0.39 -2.62
N ILE A 11 -2.32 -1.28 -1.62
CA ILE A 11 -1.16 -1.42 -0.72
C ILE A 11 0.06 -1.87 -1.52
N ARG A 12 -0.11 -2.88 -2.39
CA ARG A 12 0.93 -3.38 -3.29
C ARG A 12 1.48 -2.27 -4.19
N GLU A 13 0.61 -1.48 -4.80
CA GLU A 13 1.04 -0.35 -5.65
C GLU A 13 1.72 0.76 -4.87
N VAL A 14 1.23 1.11 -3.69
CA VAL A 14 1.91 2.09 -2.82
C VAL A 14 3.32 1.62 -2.48
N LEU A 15 3.48 0.35 -2.09
CA LEU A 15 4.78 -0.22 -1.78
C LEU A 15 5.69 -0.26 -3.02
N ARG A 16 5.16 -0.67 -4.17
CA ARG A 16 5.89 -0.69 -5.45
C ARG A 16 6.40 0.70 -5.82
N LEU A 17 5.52 1.70 -5.84
CA LEU A 17 5.90 3.06 -6.23
C LEU A 17 6.86 3.70 -5.22
N HIS A 18 6.73 3.38 -3.93
CA HIS A 18 7.63 3.92 -2.92
C HIS A 18 9.02 3.26 -2.94
N TYR A 19 9.08 1.93 -2.93
CA TYR A 19 10.33 1.19 -2.78
C TYR A 19 11.00 0.85 -4.12
N SER A 20 10.24 0.53 -5.17
CA SER A 20 10.81 0.19 -6.48
C SER A 20 11.10 1.41 -7.33
N VAL A 21 10.24 2.43 -7.27
CA VAL A 21 10.35 3.63 -8.11
C VAL A 21 10.93 4.82 -7.34
N GLY A 22 10.92 4.80 -6.01
CA GLY A 22 11.45 5.89 -5.18
C GLY A 22 10.56 7.13 -5.14
N MET A 23 9.26 7.01 -5.45
CA MET A 23 8.36 8.14 -5.47
C MET A 23 8.04 8.67 -4.06
N SER A 24 7.83 9.98 -3.97
CA SER A 24 7.34 10.62 -2.73
C SER A 24 5.90 10.19 -2.42
N GLN A 25 5.52 10.17 -1.14
CA GLN A 25 4.16 9.81 -0.72
C GLN A 25 3.08 10.71 -1.36
N ARG A 26 3.39 11.99 -1.59
CA ARG A 26 2.49 12.94 -2.26
C ARG A 26 2.28 12.59 -3.73
N THR A 27 3.36 12.19 -4.43
CA THR A 27 3.28 11.75 -5.83
C THR A 27 2.48 10.46 -5.95
N ILE A 28 2.73 9.50 -5.06
CA ILE A 28 2.01 8.22 -5.00
C ILE A 28 0.50 8.46 -4.76
N ALA A 29 0.17 9.31 -3.79
CA ALA A 29 -1.21 9.69 -3.49
C ALA A 29 -1.93 10.23 -4.73
N ARG A 30 -1.30 11.17 -5.44
CA ARG A 30 -1.84 11.72 -6.69
C ARG A 30 -1.96 10.66 -7.80
N SER A 31 -0.96 9.78 -7.93
CA SER A 31 -0.94 8.74 -8.96
C SER A 31 -2.03 7.68 -8.76
N LEU A 32 -2.40 7.39 -7.51
CA LEU A 32 -3.39 6.38 -7.16
C LEU A 32 -4.77 6.98 -6.81
N GLY A 33 -4.92 8.31 -6.87
CA GLY A 33 -6.16 8.99 -6.47
C GLY A 33 -6.47 8.86 -4.97
N LEU A 34 -5.45 8.62 -4.14
CA LEU A 34 -5.58 8.42 -2.70
C LEU A 34 -5.22 9.70 -1.93
N ALA A 35 -5.74 9.82 -0.70
CA ALA A 35 -5.22 10.82 0.24
C ALA A 35 -3.80 10.46 0.69
N GLN A 36 -2.93 11.47 0.88
CA GLN A 36 -1.57 11.25 1.40
C GLN A 36 -1.59 10.52 2.76
N GLY A 37 -2.54 10.84 3.63
CA GLY A 37 -2.71 10.15 4.92
C GLY A 37 -2.97 8.66 4.76
N THR A 38 -3.68 8.25 3.70
CA THR A 38 -3.93 6.84 3.36
C THR A 38 -2.64 6.14 2.93
N VAL A 39 -1.83 6.80 2.09
CA VAL A 39 -0.50 6.30 1.70
C VAL A 39 0.40 6.11 2.92
N CYS A 40 0.44 7.10 3.82
CA CYS A 40 1.21 7.01 5.07
C CYS A 40 0.72 5.86 5.97
N LYS A 41 -0.60 5.69 6.12
CA LYS A 41 -1.19 4.56 6.86
C LYS A 41 -0.74 3.22 6.27
N TYR A 42 -0.73 3.05 4.96
CA TYR A 42 -0.30 1.80 4.34
C TYR A 42 1.18 1.51 4.53
N LEU A 43 2.05 2.50 4.35
CA LEU A 43 3.48 2.33 4.59
C LEU A 43 3.75 1.95 6.05
N ASN A 44 3.04 2.57 6.99
CA ASN A 44 3.15 2.23 8.41
C ASN A 44 2.57 0.84 8.74
N MET A 45 1.43 0.47 8.15
CA MET A 45 0.82 -0.84 8.34
C MET A 45 1.73 -1.94 7.79
N ALA A 46 2.27 -1.76 6.59
CA ALA A 46 3.24 -2.69 6.01
C ALA A 46 4.47 -2.83 6.89
N ARG A 47 5.04 -1.70 7.37
CA ARG A 47 6.18 -1.72 8.31
C ARG A 47 5.85 -2.46 9.61
N ARG A 48 4.68 -2.23 10.19
CA ARG A 48 4.24 -2.91 11.43
C ARG A 48 4.01 -4.40 11.24
N ALA A 49 3.50 -4.78 10.07
CA ALA A 49 3.32 -6.18 9.69
C ALA A 49 4.63 -6.86 9.23
N GLY A 50 5.77 -6.15 9.25
CA GLY A 50 7.04 -6.68 8.76
C GLY A 50 7.04 -6.94 7.25
N LEU A 51 6.06 -6.38 6.53
CA LEU A 51 5.95 -6.51 5.08
C LEU A 51 7.03 -5.68 4.42
N THR A 52 7.89 -6.36 3.69
CA THR A 52 8.93 -5.74 2.87
C THR A 52 8.51 -5.78 1.40
N TRP A 53 9.06 -4.86 0.62
CA TRP A 53 8.96 -4.90 -0.84
C TRP A 53 10.26 -5.50 -1.41
N PRO A 54 10.20 -6.45 -2.37
CA PRO A 54 9.00 -7.00 -2.99
C PRO A 54 8.21 -7.91 -2.05
N LEU A 55 6.87 -7.84 -2.13
CA LEU A 55 6.00 -8.68 -1.30
C LEU A 55 6.17 -10.16 -1.70
N PRO A 56 6.18 -11.10 -0.74
CA PRO A 56 6.21 -12.53 -1.03
C PRO A 56 4.99 -12.95 -1.87
N PRO A 57 5.14 -13.91 -2.80
CA PRO A 57 4.03 -14.38 -3.63
C PRO A 57 2.90 -15.03 -2.80
N GLU A 58 3.20 -15.50 -1.58
CA GLU A 58 2.20 -16.04 -0.65
C GLU A 58 1.27 -14.96 -0.08
N LEU A 59 1.64 -13.68 -0.16
CA LEU A 59 0.85 -12.56 0.35
C LEU A 59 -0.21 -12.06 -0.66
N ASN A 60 -0.70 -12.95 -1.51
CA ASN A 60 -1.71 -12.64 -2.50
C ASN A 60 -3.11 -12.58 -1.88
N ASP A 61 -3.65 -11.37 -1.86
CA ASP A 61 -5.08 -10.97 -1.78
C ASP A 61 -5.99 -11.52 -0.65
N GLU A 62 -5.48 -12.29 0.31
CA GLU A 62 -6.27 -12.79 1.46
C GLU A 62 -5.73 -12.36 2.84
N VAL A 63 -5.05 -11.22 2.95
CA VAL A 63 -4.72 -10.69 4.29
C VAL A 63 -5.97 -10.05 4.89
N ARG A 64 -6.71 -10.86 5.64
CA ARG A 64 -7.84 -10.43 6.48
C ARG A 64 -7.28 -9.68 7.68
N LEU A 65 -7.20 -8.35 7.60
CA LEU A 65 -7.08 -7.46 8.76
C LEU A 65 -8.46 -6.95 9.17
#